data_AF-A0A2H9TQA3-F1
#
_entry.id   AF-A0A2H9TQA3-F1
#
_cell.length_a   1.000
_cell.length_b   1.000
_cell.length_c   1.000
_cell.angle_alpha   90.00
_cell.angle_beta   90.00
_cell.angle_gamma   90.00
#
_symmetry.space_group_name_H-M   'P 1'
#
loop_
_entity.id
_entity.type
_entity.pdbx_description
1 polymer ?
#
loop_
_entity_poly.entity_id
_entity_poly.type
_entity_poly.pdbx_seq_one_letter_code
_entity_poly.pdbx_strand_id
1 'polypeptide(L)'
;MEMEPKYVPTRQIQVANLRWKYRGIHPICNKSIETEDVIKVEVWDVVDHGVQEQSQQHSEHGLAIGNSIGVLDAEAVDVYKHSNGVVFLFNLCKPRTIEYVAKQLPLVPRTLPILIIGNFADKIYAQEDESFLIKRFAAIRGDTALSAPLHFMCGSLTQPNCPSNPAAGLLTATLKFFELPFLQLQQTVLTGRLKINEEQIERAKREWNEMINPMEMSPALSILTIPEAARTNTNLGSLDSVSTDTLTLASRTAWND
;
A
#
# COMPACT_ATOMS: atom_id res chain seq x y z
N MET A 1 24.34 -1.07 13.93
CA MET A 1 23.28 -1.58 14.82
C MET A 1 23.67 -3.01 15.16
N GLU A 2 24.30 -3.21 16.32
CA GLU A 2 24.59 -4.56 16.80
C GLU A 2 23.27 -5.19 17.23
N MET A 3 22.95 -6.36 16.69
CA MET A 3 21.76 -7.11 17.07
C MET A 3 22.07 -7.87 18.36
N GLU A 4 21.33 -7.62 19.43
CA GLU A 4 21.48 -8.40 20.65
C GLU A 4 21.10 -9.87 20.39
N PRO A 5 21.90 -10.85 20.85
CA PRO A 5 21.66 -12.26 20.56
C PRO A 5 20.44 -12.84 21.32
N LYS A 6 19.91 -12.11 22.31
CA LYS A 6 18.80 -12.58 23.14
C LYS A 6 17.47 -12.12 22.55
N TYR A 7 16.63 -13.09 22.15
CA TYR A 7 15.27 -12.81 21.75
C TYR A 7 14.44 -12.32 22.94
N VAL A 8 13.83 -11.14 22.79
CA VAL A 8 12.85 -10.59 23.72
C VAL A 8 11.52 -10.49 22.95
N PRO A 9 10.47 -11.23 23.35
CA PRO A 9 9.18 -11.18 22.66
C PRO A 9 8.49 -9.83 22.89
N THR A 10 7.89 -9.28 21.84
CA THR A 10 7.01 -8.12 21.93
C THR A 10 5.75 -8.50 22.70
N ARG A 11 5.39 -7.73 23.73
CA ARG A 11 4.29 -8.07 24.65
C ARG A 11 2.90 -7.69 24.16
N GLN A 12 2.83 -6.68 23.29
CA GLN A 12 1.61 -6.13 22.72
C GLN A 12 1.95 -5.49 21.38
N ILE A 13 0.94 -5.20 20.56
CA ILE A 13 1.14 -4.52 19.28
C ILE A 13 1.94 -3.23 19.48
N GLN A 14 2.99 -3.05 18.68
CA GLN A 14 3.81 -1.83 18.65
C GLN A 14 3.71 -1.15 17.30
N VAL A 15 3.85 0.17 17.27
CA VAL A 15 3.84 0.96 16.04
C VAL A 15 5.17 1.67 15.88
N ALA A 16 5.83 1.44 14.75
CA ALA A 16 7.03 2.14 14.33
C ALA A 16 6.71 3.08 13.17
N ASN A 17 7.33 4.26 13.16
CA ASN A 17 7.15 5.25 12.10
C ASN A 17 8.46 5.39 11.32
N LEU A 18 8.40 5.15 10.01
CA LEU A 18 9.52 5.32 9.09
C LEU A 18 9.24 6.48 8.14
N ARG A 19 10.27 7.28 7.87
CA ARG A 19 10.26 8.27 6.78
C ARG A 19 10.90 7.64 5.55
N TRP A 20 10.11 7.46 4.50
CA TRP A 20 10.51 6.79 3.27
C TRP A 20 10.23 7.69 2.06
N LYS A 21 11.04 7.55 1.00
CA LYS A 21 10.84 8.27 -0.26
C LYS A 21 10.66 7.29 -1.40
N TYR A 22 9.69 7.55 -2.25
CA TYR A 22 9.48 6.75 -3.44
C TYR A 22 10.58 7.03 -4.47
N ARG A 23 11.21 5.96 -4.97
CA ARG A 23 12.27 6.01 -5.99
C ARG A 23 11.95 5.04 -7.13
N GLY A 24 11.25 5.58 -8.12
CA GLY A 24 10.79 4.83 -9.30
C GLY A 24 11.60 5.12 -10.55
N ILE A 25 11.20 4.47 -11.64
CA ILE A 25 11.68 4.76 -12.99
C ILE A 25 10.48 5.17 -13.83
N HIS A 26 10.59 6.29 -14.54
CA HIS A 26 9.52 6.76 -15.41
C HIS A 26 9.29 5.76 -16.56
N PRO A 27 8.07 5.26 -16.78
CA PRO A 27 7.83 4.19 -17.76
C PRO A 27 8.13 4.62 -19.20
N ILE A 28 7.93 5.90 -19.53
CA ILE A 28 8.15 6.44 -20.89
C ILE A 28 9.62 6.85 -21.13
N CYS A 29 10.22 7.69 -20.28
CA CYS A 29 11.56 8.23 -20.52
C CYS A 29 12.70 7.49 -19.81
N ASN A 30 12.39 6.42 -19.07
CA ASN A 30 13.34 5.59 -18.31
C ASN A 30 14.27 6.38 -17.37
N LYS A 31 13.85 7.58 -16.95
CA LYS A 31 14.57 8.42 -15.99
C LYS A 31 14.18 8.03 -14.57
N SER A 32 15.13 8.14 -13.65
CA SER A 32 14.87 8.01 -12.22
C SER A 32 13.89 9.10 -11.78
N ILE A 33 12.82 8.71 -11.11
CA ILE A 33 11.88 9.60 -10.45
C ILE A 33 12.10 9.45 -8.95
N GLU A 34 12.34 10.55 -8.27
CA GLU A 34 12.26 10.63 -6.81
C GLU A 34 11.16 11.62 -6.45
N THR A 35 10.26 11.23 -5.56
CA THR A 35 9.27 12.18 -5.05
C THR A 35 9.96 13.22 -4.17
N GLU A 36 9.55 14.47 -4.32
CA GLU A 36 9.98 15.53 -3.40
C GLU A 36 9.47 15.23 -1.98
N ASP A 37 8.23 14.75 -1.90
CA ASP A 37 7.54 14.41 -0.67
C ASP A 37 8.15 13.22 0.05
N VAL A 38 8.26 13.36 1.37
CA VAL A 38 8.59 12.28 2.30
C VAL A 38 7.32 11.60 2.76
N ILE A 39 7.24 10.30 2.54
CA ILE A 39 6.10 9.45 2.91
C ILE A 39 6.33 8.93 4.33
N LYS A 40 5.31 9.07 5.17
CA LYS A 40 5.28 8.48 6.52
C LYS A 40 4.71 7.07 6.41
N VAL A 41 5.53 6.07 6.72
CA VAL A 41 5.13 4.66 6.76
C VAL A 41 4.95 4.25 8.21
N GLU A 42 3.77 3.76 8.55
CA GLU A 42 3.45 3.22 9.88
C GLU A 42 3.52 1.69 9.81
N VAL A 43 4.45 1.09 10.54
CA VAL A 43 4.64 -0.36 10.61
C VAL A 43 4.12 -0.85 11.95
N TRP A 44 3.17 -1.77 11.90
CA TRP A 44 2.55 -2.37 13.07
C TRP A 44 3.21 -3.72 13.32
N ASP A 45 3.99 -3.84 14.41
CA ASP A 45 4.52 -5.11 14.89
C ASP A 45 3.40 -5.87 15.61
N VAL A 46 2.82 -6.85 14.92
CA VAL A 46 1.60 -7.53 15.36
C VAL A 46 1.94 -8.65 16.35
N VAL A 47 1.18 -8.71 17.44
CA VAL A 47 1.23 -9.78 18.43
C VAL A 47 -0.11 -10.51 18.44
N ASP A 48 -0.11 -11.82 18.22
CA ASP A 48 -1.35 -12.61 18.18
C ASP A 48 -2.07 -12.62 19.54
N HIS A 49 -1.30 -12.87 20.62
CA HIS A 49 -1.81 -12.89 21.99
C HIS A 49 -0.95 -12.00 22.87
N GLY A 50 -1.58 -10.96 23.42
CA GLY A 50 -0.92 -10.03 24.32
C GLY A 50 -0.54 -10.68 25.66
N VAL A 51 0.59 -10.27 26.23
CA VAL A 51 0.97 -10.68 27.60
C VAL A 51 0.63 -9.55 28.56
N GLN A 52 -0.42 -9.74 29.38
CA GLN A 52 -0.68 -8.85 30.52
C GLN A 52 0.45 -8.99 31.54
N GLU A 53 1.04 -7.86 31.96
CA GLU A 53 1.74 -7.86 33.23
C GLU A 53 0.70 -8.09 34.33
N GLN A 54 0.77 -9.24 35.00
CA GLN A 54 0.12 -9.41 36.29
C GLN A 54 0.79 -8.44 37.26
N SER A 55 0.25 -7.23 37.35
CA SER A 55 0.51 -6.38 38.50
C SER A 55 -0.06 -7.13 39.70
N GLN A 56 0.84 -7.66 40.53
CA GLN A 56 0.50 -8.18 41.85
C GLN A 56 -0.08 -7.01 42.67
N GLN A 57 -1.37 -6.74 42.54
CA GLN A 57 -2.11 -5.90 43.46
C GLN A 57 -3.03 -6.78 44.27
N HIS A 58 -2.51 -7.23 45.41
CA HIS A 58 -3.35 -7.48 46.57
C HIS A 58 -4.07 -6.17 46.92
N SER A 59 -5.33 -6.05 46.52
CA SER A 59 -6.25 -5.13 47.18
C SER A 59 -7.60 -5.83 47.28
N GLU A 60 -7.85 -6.41 48.44
CA GLU A 60 -9.19 -6.76 48.87
C GLU A 60 -9.99 -5.46 49.05
N HIS A 61 -11.19 -5.43 48.47
CA HIS A 61 -12.25 -4.43 48.67
C HIS A 61 -12.08 -3.07 47.96
N GLY A 62 -12.69 -2.99 46.78
CA GLY A 62 -13.08 -1.72 46.15
C GLY A 62 -13.56 -1.96 44.73
N LEU A 63 -14.80 -1.57 44.41
CA LEU A 63 -15.36 -1.57 43.06
C LEU A 63 -14.48 -0.71 42.14
N ALA A 64 -13.50 -1.34 41.49
CA ALA A 64 -12.73 -0.73 40.42
C ALA A 64 -13.56 -0.79 39.13
N ILE A 65 -14.33 0.27 38.87
CA ILE A 65 -14.64 0.67 37.49
C ILE A 65 -13.34 1.27 36.93
N GLY A 66 -12.34 0.44 36.75
CA GLY A 66 -11.14 0.76 36.01
C GLY A 66 -11.32 0.15 34.64
N ASN A 67 -11.34 0.96 33.58
CA ASN A 67 -11.11 0.47 32.24
C ASN A 67 -9.78 -0.27 32.25
N SER A 68 -9.81 -1.60 32.42
CA SER A 68 -8.68 -2.45 32.08
C SER A 68 -8.54 -2.32 30.58
N ILE A 69 -7.73 -1.35 30.14
CA ILE A 69 -7.34 -1.20 28.76
C ILE A 69 -6.74 -2.55 28.39
N GLY A 70 -7.50 -3.37 27.67
CA GLY A 70 -7.10 -4.71 27.28
C GLY A 70 -5.77 -4.63 26.54
N VAL A 71 -4.97 -5.69 26.63
CA VAL A 71 -3.71 -5.73 25.86
C VAL A 71 -4.06 -5.61 24.38
N LEU A 72 -3.34 -4.75 23.67
CA LEU A 72 -3.53 -4.59 22.24
C LEU A 72 -2.90 -5.79 21.53
N ASP A 73 -3.75 -6.68 21.04
CA ASP A 73 -3.37 -7.86 20.26
C ASP A 73 -4.28 -8.03 19.04
N ALA A 74 -3.94 -9.01 18.20
CA ALA A 74 -4.63 -9.27 16.93
C ALA A 74 -6.03 -9.91 17.12
N GLU A 75 -6.35 -10.41 18.32
CA GLU A 75 -7.71 -10.85 18.66
C GLU A 75 -8.63 -9.66 18.93
N ALA A 76 -8.12 -8.63 19.59
CA ALA A 76 -8.89 -7.42 19.92
C ALA A 76 -9.03 -6.46 18.73
N VAL A 77 -8.06 -6.41 17.82
CA VAL A 77 -8.01 -5.45 16.71
C VAL A 77 -7.80 -6.17 15.38
N ASP A 78 -8.68 -5.90 14.41
CA ASP A 78 -8.46 -6.32 13.02
C ASP A 78 -7.32 -5.52 12.39
N VAL A 79 -6.13 -6.14 12.39
CA VAL A 79 -4.88 -5.56 11.86
C VAL A 79 -4.87 -5.44 10.33
N TYR A 80 -5.75 -6.14 9.61
CA TYR A 80 -5.82 -6.05 8.16
C TYR A 80 -6.73 -4.92 7.69
N LYS A 81 -7.66 -4.48 8.54
CA LYS A 81 -8.49 -3.32 8.26
C LYS A 81 -7.64 -2.05 8.17
N HIS A 82 -7.81 -1.30 7.09
CA HIS A 82 -7.04 -0.08 6.77
C HIS A 82 -5.54 -0.29 6.52
N SER A 83 -5.05 -1.54 6.48
CA SER A 83 -3.67 -1.83 6.08
C SER A 83 -3.52 -1.71 4.57
N ASN A 84 -2.38 -1.20 4.10
CA ASN A 84 -2.07 -1.07 2.67
C ASN A 84 -1.25 -2.25 2.13
N GLY A 85 -0.66 -3.08 3.00
CA GLY A 85 0.12 -4.26 2.66
C GLY A 85 0.48 -5.05 3.90
N VAL A 86 0.89 -6.32 3.72
CA VAL A 86 1.21 -7.23 4.82
C VAL A 86 2.61 -7.80 4.63
N VAL A 87 3.39 -7.86 5.71
CA VAL A 87 4.72 -8.48 5.71
C VAL A 87 4.73 -9.61 6.73
N PHE A 88 4.99 -10.83 6.29
CA PHE A 88 5.25 -11.98 7.15
C PHE A 88 6.74 -12.20 7.26
N LEU A 89 7.24 -12.31 8.49
CA LEU A 89 8.62 -12.69 8.78
C LEU A 89 8.61 -14.05 9.46
N PHE A 90 9.40 -14.99 8.94
CA PHE A 90 9.54 -16.32 9.54
C PHE A 90 10.99 -16.77 9.59
N ASN A 91 11.27 -17.77 10.42
CA ASN A 91 12.60 -18.30 10.60
C ASN A 91 12.77 -19.57 9.76
N LEU A 92 13.68 -19.54 8.79
CA LEU A 92 13.89 -20.67 7.88
C LEU A 92 14.32 -21.95 8.60
N CYS A 93 15.01 -21.86 9.74
CA CYS A 93 15.43 -23.02 10.53
C CYS A 93 14.31 -23.64 11.36
N LYS A 94 13.13 -22.99 11.50
CA LYS A 94 12.05 -23.44 12.40
C LYS A 94 10.78 -23.76 11.60
N PRO A 95 10.45 -25.05 11.35
CA PRO A 95 9.26 -25.46 10.58
C PRO A 95 7.94 -24.88 11.10
N ARG A 96 7.77 -24.77 12.42
CA ARG A 96 6.54 -24.19 13.00
C ARG A 96 6.26 -22.76 12.55
N THR A 97 7.30 -21.99 12.22
CA THR A 97 7.12 -20.58 11.83
C THR A 97 6.58 -20.43 10.42
N ILE A 98 6.86 -21.38 9.52
CA ILE A 98 6.26 -21.39 8.17
C ILE A 98 4.82 -21.92 8.21
N GLU A 99 4.52 -22.90 9.06
CA GLU A 99 3.15 -23.37 9.30
C GLU A 99 2.25 -22.25 9.81
N TYR A 100 2.78 -21.37 10.66
CA TYR A 100 2.06 -20.17 11.10
C TYR A 100 1.70 -19.26 9.92
N VAL A 101 2.65 -18.94 9.05
CA VAL A 101 2.40 -18.11 7.86
C VAL A 101 1.33 -18.75 6.98
N ALA A 102 1.39 -20.06 6.74
CA ALA A 102 0.40 -20.77 5.94
C ALA A 102 -1.02 -20.71 6.54
N LYS A 103 -1.15 -20.68 7.87
CA LYS A 103 -2.44 -20.53 8.56
C LYS A 103 -2.99 -19.10 8.52
N GLN A 104 -2.12 -18.10 8.59
CA GLN A 104 -2.52 -16.68 8.58
C GLN A 104 -2.81 -16.16 7.17
N LEU A 105 -2.14 -16.69 6.15
CA LEU A 105 -2.23 -16.21 4.78
C LEU A 105 -3.67 -16.16 4.21
N PRO A 106 -4.57 -17.14 4.48
CA PRO A 106 -5.96 -17.10 4.03
C PRO A 106 -6.81 -16.00 4.69
N LEU A 107 -6.39 -15.48 5.85
CA LEU A 107 -7.10 -14.41 6.55
C LEU A 107 -6.83 -13.03 5.93
N VAL A 108 -5.73 -12.89 5.18
CA VAL A 108 -5.37 -11.63 4.55
C VAL A 108 -6.31 -11.31 3.39
N PRO A 109 -6.92 -10.10 3.35
CA PRO A 109 -7.74 -9.67 2.22
C PRO A 109 -7.00 -9.76 0.88
N ARG A 110 -7.67 -10.28 -0.15
CA ARG A 110 -7.07 -10.55 -1.48
C ARG A 110 -6.58 -9.30 -2.22
N THR A 111 -7.01 -8.12 -1.80
CA THR A 111 -6.62 -6.83 -2.39
C THR A 111 -5.24 -6.36 -1.92
N LEU A 112 -4.75 -6.88 -0.79
CA LEU A 112 -3.51 -6.42 -0.19
C LEU A 112 -2.29 -7.15 -0.79
N PRO A 113 -1.20 -6.44 -1.12
CA PRO A 113 0.06 -7.06 -1.47
C PRO A 113 0.69 -7.69 -0.23
N ILE A 114 1.22 -8.91 -0.41
CA ILE A 114 1.80 -9.70 0.68
C ILE A 114 3.26 -9.96 0.39
N LEU A 115 4.12 -9.66 1.37
CA LEU A 115 5.53 -10.00 1.35
C LEU A 115 5.84 -11.07 2.41
N ILE A 116 6.42 -12.19 1.99
CA ILE A 116 6.89 -13.25 2.88
C ILE A 116 8.43 -13.23 2.89
N ILE A 117 8.99 -13.04 4.09
CA ILE A 117 10.42 -12.89 4.35
C ILE A 117 10.90 -14.08 5.18
N GLY A 118 11.76 -14.91 4.59
CA GLY A 118 12.49 -15.97 5.29
C GLY A 118 13.82 -15.47 5.83
N ASN A 119 13.93 -15.29 7.15
CA ASN A 119 15.16 -14.86 7.80
C ASN A 119 16.04 -16.07 8.20
N PHE A 120 17.30 -15.79 8.55
CA PHE A 120 18.34 -16.76 8.90
C PHE A 120 18.74 -17.69 7.73
N ALA A 121 18.68 -17.16 6.50
CA ALA A 121 19.06 -17.92 5.31
C ALA A 121 20.54 -18.35 5.33
N ASP A 122 21.41 -17.56 5.97
CA ASP A 122 22.83 -17.87 6.19
C ASP A 122 23.04 -19.23 6.87
N LYS A 123 22.14 -19.62 7.77
CA LYS A 123 22.22 -20.90 8.48
C LYS A 123 21.74 -22.08 7.63
N ILE A 124 20.80 -21.83 6.72
CA ILE A 124 20.31 -22.84 5.79
C ILE A 124 21.31 -23.09 4.69
N TYR A 125 21.85 -22.05 4.04
CA TYR A 125 22.85 -22.21 2.99
C TYR A 125 24.13 -22.93 3.47
N ALA A 126 24.42 -22.88 4.77
CA ALA A 126 25.52 -23.61 5.38
C ALA A 126 25.25 -25.13 5.54
N GLN A 127 23.98 -25.56 5.52
CA GLN A 127 23.57 -26.93 5.88
C GLN A 127 22.80 -27.64 4.76
N GLU A 128 22.07 -26.91 3.93
CA GLU A 128 21.13 -27.43 2.93
C GLU A 128 21.19 -26.62 1.63
N ASP A 129 20.73 -27.23 0.54
CA ASP A 129 20.73 -26.66 -0.80
C ASP A 129 19.53 -25.73 -1.05
N GLU A 130 19.66 -24.82 -2.03
CA GLU A 130 18.62 -23.83 -2.41
C GLU A 130 17.28 -24.51 -2.77
N SER A 131 17.35 -25.73 -3.31
CA SER A 131 16.22 -26.61 -3.59
C SER A 131 15.28 -26.81 -2.40
N PHE A 132 15.78 -26.76 -1.16
CA PHE A 132 14.98 -26.89 0.05
C PHE A 132 14.09 -25.67 0.28
N LEU A 133 14.61 -24.47 0.05
CA LEU A 133 13.86 -23.22 0.17
C LEU A 133 12.72 -23.18 -0.83
N ILE A 134 13.00 -23.57 -2.08
CA ILE A 134 12.00 -23.63 -3.16
C ILE A 134 10.83 -24.54 -2.77
N LYS A 135 11.10 -25.73 -2.23
CA LYS A 135 10.05 -26.67 -1.78
C LYS A 135 9.18 -26.07 -0.68
N ARG A 136 9.76 -25.34 0.27
CA ARG A 136 9.01 -24.66 1.32
C ARG A 136 8.14 -23.52 0.79
N PHE A 137 8.67 -22.70 -0.12
CA PHE A 137 7.87 -21.64 -0.75
C PHE A 137 6.79 -22.21 -1.67
N ALA A 138 7.06 -23.33 -2.34
CA ALA A 138 6.07 -24.05 -3.13
C ALA A 138 4.95 -24.63 -2.26
N ALA A 139 5.25 -25.12 -1.05
CA ALA A 139 4.22 -25.58 -0.11
C ALA A 139 3.27 -24.44 0.30
N ILE A 140 3.80 -23.26 0.64
CA ILE A 140 2.98 -22.08 0.94
C ILE A 140 2.12 -21.70 -0.28
N ARG A 141 2.68 -21.70 -1.49
CA ARG A 141 1.91 -21.35 -2.69
C ARG A 141 0.87 -22.40 -3.09
N GLY A 142 1.22 -23.67 -3.03
CA GLY A 142 0.38 -24.78 -3.46
C GLY A 142 -0.88 -24.94 -2.61
N ASP A 143 -0.77 -24.68 -1.31
CA ASP A 143 -1.90 -24.71 -0.38
C ASP A 143 -2.82 -23.48 -0.52
N THR A 144 -2.36 -22.42 -1.19
CA THR A 144 -3.07 -21.15 -1.24
C THR A 144 -3.33 -20.72 -2.68
N ALA A 145 -4.50 -21.08 -3.21
CA ALA A 145 -5.09 -20.54 -4.44
C ALA A 145 -5.45 -19.04 -4.28
N LEU A 146 -4.43 -18.21 -4.07
CA LEU A 146 -4.55 -16.79 -3.80
C LEU A 146 -4.50 -15.99 -5.10
N SER A 147 -5.48 -15.11 -5.25
CA SER A 147 -5.54 -14.11 -6.34
C SER A 147 -4.73 -12.85 -6.02
N ALA A 148 -4.09 -12.78 -4.85
CA ALA A 148 -3.32 -11.64 -4.38
C ALA A 148 -1.85 -11.70 -4.85
N PRO A 149 -1.19 -10.56 -5.10
CA PRO A 149 0.22 -10.54 -5.44
C PRO A 149 1.07 -10.94 -4.22
N LEU A 150 1.59 -12.18 -4.27
CA LEU A 150 2.40 -12.79 -3.22
C LEU A 150 3.88 -12.75 -3.60
N HIS A 151 4.68 -12.05 -2.80
CA HIS A 151 6.11 -11.88 -3.00
C HIS A 151 6.89 -12.66 -1.96
N PHE A 152 7.96 -13.35 -2.39
CA PHE A 152 8.83 -14.12 -1.50
C PHE A 152 10.24 -13.58 -1.56
N MET A 153 10.89 -13.46 -0.41
CA MET A 153 12.32 -13.23 -0.30
C MET A 153 12.91 -14.01 0.86
N CYS A 154 14.20 -14.33 0.76
CA CYS A 154 14.96 -14.92 1.84
C CYS A 154 16.28 -14.17 2.00
N GLY A 155 16.79 -14.12 3.23
CA GLY A 155 18.04 -13.46 3.52
C GLY A 155 18.44 -13.60 4.98
N SER A 156 19.52 -12.93 5.34
CA SER A 156 19.96 -12.81 6.73
C SER A 156 20.05 -11.36 7.13
N LEU A 157 19.50 -11.02 8.30
CA LEU A 157 19.67 -9.70 8.91
C LEU A 157 21.07 -9.49 9.51
N THR A 158 21.83 -10.56 9.77
CA THR A 158 23.16 -10.49 10.41
C THR A 158 24.29 -10.22 9.43
N GLN A 159 24.07 -10.48 8.14
CA GLN A 159 24.98 -10.10 7.06
C GLN A 159 24.40 -8.89 6.32
N PRO A 160 24.70 -7.66 6.78
CA PRO A 160 24.28 -6.47 6.07
C PRO A 160 25.00 -6.45 4.72
N ASN A 161 24.25 -6.73 3.66
CA ASN A 161 24.64 -6.64 2.26
C ASN A 161 25.77 -7.58 1.84
N CYS A 162 25.54 -8.37 0.79
CA CYS A 162 26.61 -9.12 0.14
C CYS A 162 27.62 -8.12 -0.45
N PRO A 163 28.95 -8.28 -0.25
CA PRO A 163 29.96 -7.37 -0.79
C PRO A 163 29.87 -7.21 -2.32
N SER A 164 29.39 -8.24 -3.01
CA SER A 164 29.19 -8.23 -4.47
C SER A 164 27.87 -7.57 -4.91
N ASN A 165 26.90 -7.38 -4.01
CA ASN A 165 25.65 -6.69 -4.31
C ASN A 165 25.09 -5.97 -3.07
N PRO A 166 25.46 -4.69 -2.87
CA PRO A 166 24.95 -3.90 -1.75
C PRO A 166 23.44 -3.62 -1.79
N ALA A 167 22.77 -3.90 -2.91
CA ALA A 167 21.32 -3.82 -3.03
C ALA A 167 20.60 -5.14 -2.64
N ALA A 168 21.32 -6.24 -2.42
CA ALA A 168 20.76 -7.57 -2.13
C ALA A 168 20.45 -7.80 -0.63
N GLY A 169 20.51 -6.77 0.21
CA GLY A 169 20.15 -6.88 1.61
C GLY A 169 18.64 -7.05 1.81
N LEU A 170 18.27 -7.85 2.82
CA LEU A 170 16.87 -8.10 3.21
C LEU A 170 16.12 -6.79 3.51
N LEU A 171 16.80 -5.85 4.18
CA LEU A 171 16.25 -4.52 4.48
C LEU A 171 15.99 -3.70 3.22
N THR A 172 16.95 -3.63 2.30
CA THR A 172 16.82 -2.90 1.03
C THR A 172 15.67 -3.45 0.19
N ALA A 173 15.57 -4.77 0.09
CA ALA A 173 14.49 -5.44 -0.63
C ALA A 173 13.13 -5.20 0.03
N THR A 174 13.06 -5.18 1.37
CA THR A 174 11.85 -4.85 2.12
C THR A 174 11.40 -3.41 1.87
N LEU A 175 12.33 -2.45 1.89
CA LEU A 175 12.02 -1.05 1.59
C LEU A 175 11.59 -0.84 0.13
N LYS A 176 12.12 -1.65 -0.81
CA LYS A 176 11.68 -1.63 -2.21
C LYS A 176 10.25 -2.17 -2.34
N PHE A 177 9.87 -3.17 -1.54
CA PHE A 177 8.50 -3.69 -1.55
C PHE A 177 7.46 -2.62 -1.20
N PHE A 178 7.77 -1.62 -0.37
CA PHE A 178 6.85 -0.52 -0.03
C PHE A 178 6.36 0.29 -1.23
N GLU A 179 7.04 0.20 -2.37
CA GLU A 179 6.60 0.81 -3.62
C GLU A 179 5.27 0.26 -4.12
N LEU A 180 5.03 -1.05 -3.97
CA LEU A 180 3.79 -1.68 -4.41
C LEU A 180 2.55 -1.16 -3.67
N PRO A 181 2.45 -1.27 -2.33
CA PRO A 181 1.30 -0.75 -1.59
C PRO A 181 1.19 0.77 -1.73
N PHE A 182 2.31 1.49 -1.86
CA PHE A 182 2.28 2.94 -2.07
C PHE A 182 1.64 3.32 -3.41
N LEU A 183 2.06 2.68 -4.52
CA LEU A 183 1.49 2.95 -5.84
C LEU A 183 0.02 2.53 -5.93
N GLN A 184 -0.36 1.41 -5.29
CA GLN A 184 -1.76 0.98 -5.20
C GLN A 184 -2.62 1.97 -4.41
N LEU A 185 -2.09 2.52 -3.30
CA LEU A 185 -2.74 3.57 -2.55
C LEU A 185 -2.92 4.83 -3.41
N GLN A 186 -1.87 5.28 -4.11
CA GLN A 186 -1.95 6.43 -5.02
C GLN A 186 -3.00 6.22 -6.11
N GLN A 187 -3.02 5.04 -6.74
CA GLN A 187 -4.03 4.69 -7.74
C GLN A 187 -5.44 4.82 -7.17
N THR A 188 -5.69 4.25 -5.98
CA THR A 188 -6.99 4.32 -5.31
C THR A 188 -7.43 5.76 -5.05
N VAL A 189 -6.51 6.60 -4.55
CA VAL A 189 -6.79 8.03 -4.30
C VAL A 189 -7.07 8.77 -5.60
N LEU A 190 -6.28 8.55 -6.65
CA LEU A 190 -6.44 9.21 -7.93
C LEU A 190 -7.75 8.83 -8.62
N THR A 191 -8.11 7.54 -8.62
CA THR A 191 -9.40 7.08 -9.14
C THR A 191 -10.58 7.70 -8.37
N GLY A 192 -10.48 7.80 -7.05
CA GLY A 192 -11.49 8.47 -6.23
C GLY A 192 -11.62 9.95 -6.58
N ARG A 193 -10.50 10.67 -6.74
CA ARG A 193 -10.48 12.08 -7.14
C ARG A 193 -11.05 12.29 -8.54
N LEU A 194 -10.74 11.38 -9.48
CA LEU A 194 -11.25 11.41 -10.84
C LEU A 194 -12.77 11.25 -10.83
N LYS A 195 -13.31 10.28 -10.09
CA LYS A 195 -14.76 10.09 -9.96
C LYS A 195 -15.47 11.32 -9.39
N ILE A 196 -14.92 11.91 -8.32
CA ILE A 196 -15.48 13.13 -7.74
C ILE A 196 -15.43 14.29 -8.75
N ASN A 197 -14.33 14.41 -9.50
CA ASN A 197 -14.19 15.44 -10.53
C ASN A 197 -15.21 15.27 -11.65
N GLU A 198 -15.45 14.03 -12.11
CA GLU A 198 -16.51 13.71 -13.08
C GLU A 198 -17.90 14.13 -12.56
N GLU A 199 -18.22 13.80 -11.30
CA GLU A 199 -19.49 14.21 -10.67
C GLU A 199 -19.62 15.74 -10.55
N GLN A 200 -18.51 16.45 -10.27
CA GLN A 200 -18.46 17.91 -10.21
C GLN A 200 -18.68 18.55 -11.59
N ILE A 201 -18.06 17.99 -12.65
CA ILE A 201 -18.27 18.42 -14.03
C ILE A 201 -19.74 18.26 -14.41
N GLU A 202 -20.33 17.09 -14.13
CA GLU A 202 -21.73 16.83 -14.45
C GLU A 202 -22.70 17.72 -13.66
N ARG A 203 -22.37 18.07 -12.41
CA ARG A 203 -23.13 19.09 -11.66
C ARG A 203 -23.01 20.47 -12.30
N ALA A 204 -21.80 20.92 -12.63
CA ALA A 204 -21.58 22.22 -13.26
C ALA A 204 -22.29 22.33 -14.62
N LYS A 205 -22.30 21.26 -15.43
CA LYS A 205 -23.07 21.18 -16.68
C LYS A 205 -24.57 21.36 -16.45
N ARG A 206 -25.14 20.72 -15.41
CA ARG A 206 -26.57 20.88 -15.08
C ARG A 206 -26.89 22.30 -14.65
N GLU A 207 -26.11 22.87 -13.74
CA GLU A 207 -26.27 24.25 -13.28
C GLU A 207 -26.19 25.25 -14.44
N TRP A 208 -25.22 25.05 -15.34
CA TRP A 208 -25.10 25.84 -16.55
C TRP A 208 -26.33 25.72 -17.47
N ASN A 209 -26.83 24.51 -17.69
CA ASN A 209 -28.04 24.30 -18.48
C ASN A 209 -29.27 24.94 -17.82
N GLU A 210 -29.40 24.85 -16.50
CA GLU A 210 -30.46 25.52 -15.73
C GLU A 210 -30.37 27.05 -15.82
N MET A 211 -29.15 27.62 -15.93
CA MET A 211 -28.93 29.05 -16.16
C MET A 211 -29.21 29.49 -17.60
N ILE A 212 -28.87 28.67 -18.60
CA ILE A 212 -29.12 28.97 -20.02
C ILE A 212 -30.60 28.84 -20.38
N ASN A 213 -31.27 27.80 -19.91
CA ASN A 213 -32.67 27.51 -20.22
C ASN A 213 -33.63 28.72 -20.06
N PRO A 214 -33.48 29.61 -19.05
CA PRO A 214 -34.28 30.82 -18.94
C PRO A 214 -33.77 32.02 -19.77
N MET A 215 -32.55 31.98 -20.32
CA MET A 215 -31.85 33.13 -20.93
C MET A 215 -31.81 33.11 -22.47
N GLU A 216 -31.93 31.93 -23.11
CA GLU A 216 -32.15 31.72 -24.55
C GLU A 216 -32.91 30.39 -24.76
N MET A 217 -33.74 30.09 -25.76
CA MET A 217 -34.55 30.77 -26.78
C MET A 217 -35.28 29.63 -27.54
N SER A 218 -36.19 29.97 -28.47
CA SER A 218 -36.77 29.17 -29.56
C SER A 218 -36.15 27.76 -29.84
N PRO A 219 -36.98 26.71 -30.12
CA PRO A 219 -36.53 25.31 -30.32
C PRO A 219 -35.47 25.06 -31.41
N ALA A 220 -35.12 26.07 -32.21
CA ALA A 220 -34.09 26.00 -33.24
C ALA A 220 -32.65 25.93 -32.70
N LEU A 221 -32.34 26.55 -31.55
CA LEU A 221 -30.97 26.57 -30.98
C LEU A 221 -30.60 25.25 -30.29
N SER A 222 -31.57 24.54 -29.72
CA SER A 222 -31.36 23.18 -29.18
C SER A 222 -30.92 22.17 -30.24
N ILE A 223 -31.31 22.35 -31.51
CA ILE A 223 -30.94 21.48 -32.63
C ILE A 223 -29.47 21.68 -33.06
N LEU A 224 -28.89 22.85 -32.78
CA LEU A 224 -27.50 23.18 -33.13
C LEU A 224 -26.47 22.70 -32.09
N THR A 225 -26.94 22.22 -30.93
CA THR A 225 -26.04 21.68 -29.90
C THR A 225 -25.57 20.29 -30.33
N ILE A 226 -24.33 20.20 -30.79
CA ILE A 226 -23.73 18.91 -31.18
C ILE A 226 -23.55 18.05 -29.92
N PRO A 227 -24.05 16.80 -29.89
CA PRO A 227 -23.81 15.88 -28.78
C PRO A 227 -22.31 15.70 -28.53
N GLU A 228 -21.90 15.73 -27.27
CA GLU A 228 -20.49 15.63 -26.85
C GLU A 228 -19.81 14.36 -27.41
N ALA A 229 -20.57 13.29 -27.63
CA ALA A 229 -20.15 12.03 -28.24
C ALA A 229 -19.72 12.13 -29.73
N ALA A 230 -20.09 13.20 -30.45
CA ALA A 230 -19.73 13.40 -31.85
C ALA A 230 -18.39 14.13 -32.04
N ARG A 231 -17.74 14.58 -30.95
CA ARG A 231 -16.42 15.23 -30.99
C ARG A 231 -15.30 14.18 -30.96
N THR A 232 -15.06 13.49 -32.07
CA THR A 232 -13.86 12.64 -32.22
C THR A 232 -12.65 13.52 -32.58
N ASN A 233 -11.92 14.01 -31.58
CA ASN A 233 -10.62 14.65 -31.81
C ASN A 233 -9.50 13.60 -31.70
N THR A 234 -8.88 13.26 -32.83
CA THR A 234 -7.80 12.27 -32.96
C THR A 234 -6.40 12.85 -32.81
N ASN A 235 -6.23 14.06 -32.26
CA ASN A 235 -4.92 14.63 -32.00
C ASN A 235 -4.62 14.61 -30.50
N LEU A 236 -4.06 13.49 -30.02
CA LEU A 236 -3.27 13.50 -28.78
C LEU A 236 -1.95 14.20 -29.09
N GLY A 237 -1.93 15.54 -28.96
CA GLY A 237 -0.68 16.27 -28.83
C GLY A 237 0.08 15.82 -27.57
N SER A 238 1.41 15.96 -27.60
CA SER A 238 2.31 15.71 -26.46
C SER A 238 1.71 16.27 -25.17
N LEU A 239 1.42 15.39 -24.22
CA LEU A 239 1.01 15.73 -22.84
C LEU A 239 2.24 16.26 -22.09
N ASP A 240 2.76 17.40 -22.52
CA ASP A 240 3.69 18.17 -21.71
C ASP A 240 2.91 18.89 -20.60
N SER A 241 3.53 18.94 -19.42
CA SER A 241 2.97 19.35 -18.13
C SER A 241 1.82 20.37 -18.19
N VAL A 242 0.59 19.90 -18.06
CA VAL A 242 -0.59 20.76 -17.88
C VAL A 242 -0.53 21.32 -16.46
N SER A 243 -0.33 22.63 -16.32
CA SER A 243 -0.45 23.33 -15.04
C SER A 243 -1.92 23.30 -14.59
N THR A 244 -2.16 22.86 -13.35
CA THR A 244 -3.50 22.87 -12.73
C THR A 244 -3.96 24.25 -12.29
N ASP A 245 -3.05 25.23 -12.28
CA ASP A 245 -3.28 26.51 -11.60
C ASP A 245 -3.74 27.61 -12.57
N THR A 246 -3.73 27.34 -13.88
CA THR A 246 -4.08 28.32 -14.91
C THR A 246 -5.16 27.78 -15.84
N LEU A 247 -6.38 28.34 -15.75
CA LEU A 247 -7.46 28.09 -16.72
C LEU A 247 -7.29 29.00 -17.94
N THR A 248 -7.09 28.42 -19.12
CA THR A 248 -6.98 29.17 -20.39
C THR A 248 -8.24 28.99 -21.23
N LEU A 249 -8.84 30.11 -21.67
CA LEU A 249 -10.02 30.12 -22.55
C LEU A 249 -9.66 30.75 -23.90
N ALA A 250 -10.07 30.12 -24.99
CA ALA A 250 -9.96 30.70 -26.33
C ALA A 250 -11.29 31.37 -26.71
N SER A 251 -11.26 32.68 -26.98
CA SER A 251 -12.41 33.43 -27.48
C SER A 251 -12.23 33.74 -28.97
N ARG A 252 -13.30 33.56 -29.76
CA ARG A 252 -13.38 33.99 -31.16
C ARG A 252 -14.67 34.77 -31.34
N THR A 253 -14.54 36.03 -31.71
CA THR A 253 -15.68 36.92 -31.95
C THR A 253 -15.77 37.20 -33.45
N ALA A 254 -16.94 36.99 -34.04
CA ALA A 254 -17.23 37.39 -35.41
C ALA A 254 -18.06 38.68 -35.37
N TRP A 255 -17.44 39.80 -35.72
CA TRP A 255 -18.16 41.03 -36.04
C TRP A 255 -18.26 41.08 -37.56
N ASN A 256 -19.48 41.17 -38.11
CA ASN A 256 -19.66 41.46 -39.52
C ASN A 256 -19.27 42.93 -39.76
N ASP A 257 -18.46 43.17 -40.80
CA ASP A 257 -18.48 44.43 -41.56
C ASP A 257 -19.65 44.39 -42.57
#